data_AF-A0A8T5UIC5-F1
#
_entry.id   AF-A0A8T5UIC5-F1
#
_cell.length_a   1.000
_cell.length_b   1.000
_cell.length_c   1.000
_cell.angle_alpha   90.00
_cell.angle_beta   90.00
_cell.angle_gamma   90.00
#
_symmetry.space_group_name_H-M   'P 1'
#
loop_
_entity.id
_entity.type
_entity.pdbx_description
1 polymer ?
#
loop_
_entity_poly.entity_id
_entity_poly.type
_entity_poly.pdbx_seq_one_letter_code
_entity_poly.pdbx_strand_id
1 'polypeptide(L)'
;MSKDYVLDLNRIKSITQPLTTLENGLGSLSSLIEQIEQSRKGISENHSFNVDKQQIIQLLTLLQEFHNEITQITNKNIANFLAFQDNLLKKYREQYKDHLLRLKIDQEKSKNLGLYLIAQKKISKVDHQISYVNSIILDDWFNLLDSLNQNSIFLSLIHKIRDYYGEVTHNRLKMELEKIPEEFDIVIKNEFKNAFKEDPDLSFEQFFNEYEKLLTAADLSTRRKLLQRVKEKEELEKLKLKQAEQKQGYKDYLKLSAREFERRRRKKSREKLSEIDIPLNTSKELEISEEVSEKIELFKSQLEKKFQDDYLIEVEEQDPLDLIRERKKLKEEEFKKFKKHFDQEEINDN
;
A
#
# COMPACT_ATOMS: atom_id res chain seq x y z
N MET A 1 53.37 20.91 11.98
CA MET A 1 52.28 20.05 11.46
C MET A 1 52.18 20.31 9.97
N SER A 2 52.47 19.29 9.17
CA SER A 2 52.42 19.36 7.71
C SER A 2 51.06 19.86 7.27
N LYS A 3 51.03 20.80 6.33
CA LYS A 3 49.81 21.14 5.60
C LYS A 3 49.40 19.87 4.84
N ASP A 4 48.54 19.07 5.45
CA ASP A 4 47.91 17.95 4.77
C ASP A 4 47.14 18.55 3.58
N TYR A 5 47.72 18.38 2.40
CA TYR A 5 47.09 18.75 1.15
C TYR A 5 45.86 17.88 1.01
N VAL A 6 44.72 18.39 1.47
CA VAL A 6 43.41 17.82 1.17
C VAL A 6 43.34 17.76 -0.36
N LEU A 7 43.34 16.54 -0.91
CA LEU A 7 43.09 16.31 -2.33
C LEU A 7 41.75 16.99 -2.63
N ASP A 8 41.75 18.06 -3.40
CA ASP A 8 40.56 18.83 -3.74
C ASP A 8 40.02 18.32 -5.09
N LEU A 9 38.74 17.98 -5.15
CA LEU A 9 38.05 17.58 -6.37
C LEU A 9 38.22 18.62 -7.49
N ASN A 10 38.26 19.91 -7.14
CA ASN A 10 38.47 20.98 -8.12
C ASN A 10 39.89 20.95 -8.71
N ARG A 11 40.89 20.55 -7.90
CA ARG A 11 42.26 20.35 -8.39
C ARG A 11 42.35 19.14 -9.31
N ILE A 12 41.70 18.03 -8.97
CA ILE A 12 41.63 16.85 -9.85
C ILE A 12 40.98 17.24 -11.18
N LYS A 13 39.87 17.98 -11.15
CA LYS A 13 39.20 18.49 -12.37
C LYS A 13 40.10 19.42 -13.20
N SER A 14 40.86 20.32 -12.57
CA SER A 14 41.80 21.18 -13.29
C SER A 14 42.93 20.41 -13.95
N ILE A 15 43.40 19.32 -13.33
CA ILE A 15 44.45 18.46 -13.88
C ILE A 15 43.91 17.66 -15.06
N THR A 16 42.62 17.32 -15.10
CA THR A 16 41.99 16.54 -16.17
C THR A 16 41.43 17.36 -17.33
N GLN A 17 41.32 18.69 -17.18
CA GLN A 17 40.85 19.58 -18.24
C GLN A 17 41.65 19.51 -19.56
N PRO A 18 42.99 19.32 -19.55
CA PRO A 18 43.75 19.13 -20.78
C PRO A 18 43.35 17.87 -21.58
N LEU A 19 42.73 16.88 -20.95
CA LEU A 19 42.29 15.65 -21.62
C LEU A 19 41.18 15.93 -22.63
N THR A 20 40.21 16.76 -22.27
CA THR A 20 39.13 17.15 -23.19
C THR A 20 39.65 17.96 -24.37
N THR A 21 40.69 18.77 -24.17
CA THR A 21 41.34 19.49 -25.27
C THR A 21 42.10 18.56 -26.21
N LEU A 22 42.69 17.48 -25.69
CA LEU A 22 43.36 16.45 -26.50
C LEU A 22 42.36 15.62 -27.30
N GLU A 23 41.24 15.22 -26.69
CA GLU A 23 40.16 14.49 -27.37
C GLU A 23 39.54 15.32 -28.50
N ASN A 24 39.26 16.60 -28.25
CA ASN A 24 38.76 17.52 -29.28
C ASN A 24 39.77 17.74 -30.40
N GLY A 25 41.06 17.86 -30.05
CA GLY A 25 42.15 17.96 -31.03
C GLY A 25 42.25 16.73 -31.92
N LEU A 26 42.13 15.54 -31.35
CA LEU A 26 42.16 14.26 -32.06
C LEU A 26 40.96 14.16 -33.02
N GLY A 27 39.76 14.53 -32.58
CA GLY A 27 38.57 14.59 -33.43
C GLY A 27 38.71 15.56 -34.60
N SER A 28 39.29 16.74 -34.37
CA SER A 28 39.56 17.70 -35.45
C SER A 28 40.56 17.16 -36.48
N LEU A 29 41.58 16.43 -36.02
CA LEU A 29 42.61 15.85 -36.88
C LEU A 29 42.06 14.70 -37.73
N SER A 30 41.19 13.86 -37.16
CA SER A 30 40.46 12.83 -37.91
C SER A 30 39.57 13.45 -39.00
N SER A 31 38.85 14.54 -38.69
CA SER A 31 37.99 15.22 -39.68
C SER A 31 38.76 15.80 -40.86
N LEU A 32 39.97 16.34 -40.61
CA LEU A 32 40.84 16.86 -41.66
C LEU A 32 41.33 15.73 -42.58
N ILE A 33 41.54 14.53 -42.04
CA ILE A 33 42.01 13.39 -42.81
C ILE A 33 40.90 12.77 -43.66
N GLU A 34 39.67 12.74 -43.15
CA GLU A 34 38.51 12.36 -43.98
C GLU A 34 38.37 13.29 -45.19
N GLN A 35 38.56 14.60 -45.01
CA GLN A 35 38.56 15.57 -46.12
C GLN A 35 39.73 15.33 -47.10
N ILE A 36 40.90 14.96 -46.58
CA ILE A 36 42.08 14.63 -47.37
C ILE A 36 41.86 13.32 -48.17
N GLU A 37 41.21 12.30 -47.59
CA GLU A 37 40.86 11.07 -48.29
C GLU A 37 39.80 11.29 -49.38
N GLN A 38 38.80 12.15 -49.12
CA GLN A 38 37.84 12.56 -50.15
C GLN A 38 38.54 13.27 -51.30
N SER A 39 39.49 14.15 -51.00
CA SER A 39 40.32 14.84 -51.99
C SER A 39 41.20 13.86 -52.77
N ARG A 40 41.76 12.82 -52.11
CA ARG A 40 42.53 11.74 -52.75
C ARG A 40 41.70 10.98 -53.79
N LYS A 41 40.45 10.64 -53.46
CA LYS A 41 39.53 9.96 -54.39
C LYS A 41 39.26 10.82 -55.62
N GLY A 42 38.96 12.11 -55.44
CA GLY A 42 38.76 13.05 -56.55
C GLY A 42 40.01 13.26 -57.44
N ILE A 43 41.22 13.23 -56.86
CA ILE A 43 42.47 13.34 -57.62
C ILE A 43 42.75 12.06 -58.43
N SER A 44 42.40 10.89 -57.91
CA SER A 44 42.59 9.61 -58.61
C SER A 44 41.70 9.44 -59.85
N GLU A 45 40.58 10.16 -59.93
CA GLU A 45 39.62 10.09 -61.05
C GLU A 45 40.02 11.00 -62.23
N ASN A 46 40.74 12.10 -61.99
CA ASN A 46 41.20 13.02 -63.05
C ASN A 46 42.42 12.46 -63.80
N HIS A 47 42.42 12.43 -65.13
CA HIS A 47 43.36 11.65 -65.96
C HIS A 47 44.59 12.39 -66.55
N SER A 48 44.90 13.63 -66.15
CA SER A 48 46.09 14.36 -66.67
C SER A 48 47.21 14.52 -65.62
N PHE A 49 48.45 14.24 -66.03
CA PHE A 49 49.73 14.24 -65.27
C PHE A 49 50.00 13.03 -64.35
N ASN A 50 51.10 12.30 -64.62
CA ASN A 50 51.41 10.99 -64.01
C ASN A 50 52.46 11.06 -62.87
N VAL A 51 53.42 11.99 -62.91
CA VAL A 51 54.52 12.04 -61.93
C VAL A 51 54.11 12.80 -60.66
N ASP A 52 53.48 13.97 -60.81
CA ASP A 52 53.04 14.79 -59.67
C ASP A 52 51.93 14.09 -58.86
N LYS A 53 51.06 13.32 -59.51
CA LYS A 53 50.03 12.53 -58.81
C LYS A 53 50.61 11.43 -57.94
N GLN A 54 51.66 10.74 -58.40
CA GLN A 54 52.29 9.70 -57.60
C GLN A 54 52.97 10.30 -56.36
N GLN A 55 53.61 11.47 -56.49
CA GLN A 55 54.16 12.20 -55.35
C GLN A 55 53.07 12.67 -54.38
N ILE A 56 51.95 13.18 -54.88
CA ILE A 56 50.79 13.55 -54.04
C ILE A 56 50.24 12.32 -53.32
N ILE A 57 50.08 11.19 -54.01
CA ILE A 57 49.59 9.94 -53.39
C ILE A 57 50.57 9.45 -52.31
N GLN A 58 51.88 9.53 -52.54
CA GLN A 58 52.90 9.17 -51.55
C GLN A 58 52.87 10.10 -50.32
N LEU A 59 52.72 11.40 -50.53
CA LEU A 59 52.55 12.36 -49.43
C LEU A 59 51.27 12.07 -48.63
N LEU A 60 50.19 11.71 -49.31
CA LEU A 60 48.92 11.35 -48.67
C LEU A 60 49.05 10.06 -47.84
N THR A 61 49.79 9.05 -48.32
CA THR A 61 50.05 7.83 -47.55
C THR A 61 50.92 8.12 -46.32
N LEU A 62 51.96 8.95 -46.45
CA LEU A 62 52.80 9.36 -45.33
C LEU A 62 52.00 10.15 -44.27
N LEU A 63 51.09 11.03 -44.70
CA LEU A 63 50.18 11.75 -43.79
C LEU A 63 49.23 10.79 -43.05
N GLN A 64 48.76 9.74 -43.73
CA GLN A 64 47.88 8.74 -43.13
C GLN A 64 48.64 7.84 -42.14
N GLU A 65 49.87 7.45 -42.44
CA GLU A 65 50.74 6.73 -41.50
C GLU A 65 51.04 7.58 -40.26
N PHE A 66 51.42 8.85 -40.45
CA PHE A 66 51.67 9.78 -39.37
C PHE A 66 50.43 9.99 -38.48
N HIS A 67 49.24 10.06 -39.09
CA HIS A 67 47.99 10.12 -38.33
C HIS A 67 47.76 8.89 -37.48
N ASN A 68 47.97 7.70 -38.04
CA ASN A 68 47.78 6.45 -37.32
C ASN A 68 48.74 6.37 -36.12
N GLU A 69 49.99 6.78 -36.30
CA GLU A 69 50.98 6.86 -35.22
C GLU A 69 50.55 7.86 -34.14
N ILE A 70 50.15 9.09 -34.52
CA ILE A 70 49.67 10.10 -33.56
C ILE A 70 48.44 9.58 -32.82
N THR A 71 47.49 8.98 -33.51
CA THR A 71 46.24 8.47 -32.93
C THR A 71 46.53 7.35 -31.93
N GLN A 72 47.46 6.44 -32.25
CA GLN A 72 47.89 5.40 -31.32
C GLN A 72 48.57 5.97 -30.08
N ILE A 73 49.48 6.93 -30.24
CA ILE A 73 50.21 7.57 -29.12
C ILE A 73 49.24 8.35 -28.23
N THR A 74 48.35 9.14 -28.84
CA THR A 74 47.37 9.96 -28.12
C THR A 74 46.35 9.11 -27.37
N ASN A 75 45.79 8.06 -28.00
CA ASN A 75 44.89 7.13 -27.32
C ASN A 75 45.57 6.42 -26.14
N LYS A 76 46.83 5.99 -26.30
CA LYS A 76 47.61 5.40 -25.21
C LYS A 76 47.81 6.39 -24.06
N ASN A 77 48.09 7.66 -24.37
CA ASN A 77 48.25 8.70 -23.36
C ASN A 77 46.93 9.04 -22.66
N ILE A 78 45.81 9.13 -23.39
CA ILE A 78 44.47 9.32 -22.83
C ILE A 78 44.14 8.17 -21.87
N ALA A 79 44.37 6.91 -22.28
CA ALA A 79 44.13 5.75 -21.43
C ALA A 79 44.98 5.78 -20.14
N ASN A 80 46.27 6.10 -20.24
CA ASN A 80 47.14 6.25 -19.08
C ASN A 80 46.68 7.38 -18.15
N PHE A 81 46.19 8.48 -18.71
CA PHE A 81 45.73 9.63 -17.96
C PHE A 81 44.40 9.35 -17.26
N LEU A 82 43.47 8.65 -17.90
CA LEU A 82 42.23 8.16 -17.28
C LEU A 82 42.54 7.22 -16.11
N ALA A 83 43.47 6.28 -16.30
CA ALA A 83 43.92 5.40 -15.21
C ALA A 83 44.55 6.19 -14.04
N PHE A 84 45.29 7.26 -14.35
CA PHE A 84 45.83 8.16 -13.33
C PHE A 84 44.71 8.95 -12.60
N GLN A 85 43.73 9.46 -13.33
CA GLN A 85 42.55 10.14 -12.77
C GLN A 85 41.77 9.21 -11.83
N ASP A 86 41.51 7.96 -12.24
CA ASP A 86 40.80 6.98 -11.41
C ASP A 86 41.56 6.68 -10.12
N ASN A 87 42.89 6.57 -10.21
CA ASN A 87 43.74 6.40 -9.03
C ASN A 87 43.68 7.61 -8.08
N LEU A 88 43.66 8.83 -8.61
CA LEU A 88 43.49 10.04 -7.80
C LEU A 88 42.12 10.10 -7.13
N LEU A 89 41.05 9.76 -7.86
CA LEU A 89 39.70 9.70 -7.32
C LEU A 89 39.57 8.64 -6.24
N LYS A 90 40.17 7.47 -6.44
CA LYS A 90 40.20 6.40 -5.43
C LYS A 90 40.89 6.86 -4.15
N LYS A 91 42.08 7.47 -4.27
CA LYS A 91 42.80 8.04 -3.12
C LYS A 91 42.02 9.15 -2.42
N TYR A 92 41.36 10.02 -3.17
CA TYR A 92 40.48 11.05 -2.60
C TYR A 92 39.33 10.42 -1.80
N ARG A 93 38.66 9.40 -2.33
CA ARG A 93 37.58 8.69 -1.64
C ARG A 93 38.06 8.04 -0.35
N GLU A 94 39.23 7.39 -0.38
CA GLU A 94 39.84 6.78 0.80
C GLU A 94 40.16 7.82 1.87
N GLN A 95 40.81 8.93 1.50
CA GLN A 95 41.10 10.03 2.41
C GLN A 95 39.82 10.68 2.98
N TYR A 96 38.79 10.86 2.14
CA TYR A 96 37.53 11.42 2.58
C TYR A 96 36.80 10.48 3.54
N LYS A 97 36.82 9.16 3.27
CA LYS A 97 36.28 8.14 4.17
C LYS A 97 37.01 8.16 5.52
N ASP A 98 38.34 8.22 5.51
CA ASP A 98 39.14 8.31 6.74
C ASP A 98 38.87 9.61 7.50
N HIS A 99 38.71 10.74 6.79
CA HIS A 99 38.30 12.00 7.39
C HIS A 99 36.92 11.89 8.03
N LEU A 100 35.94 11.27 7.35
CA LEU A 100 34.60 11.02 7.90
C LEU A 100 34.64 10.11 9.14
N LEU A 101 35.45 9.06 9.14
CA LEU A 101 35.61 8.17 10.30
C LEU A 101 36.27 8.89 11.50
N ARG A 102 37.17 9.85 11.22
CA ARG A 102 37.85 10.65 12.26
C ARG A 102 37.00 11.80 12.79
N LEU A 103 35.97 12.23 12.05
CA LEU A 103 34.98 13.17 12.56
C LEU A 103 34.16 12.48 13.66
N LYS A 104 34.67 12.54 14.89
CA LYS A 104 33.87 12.33 16.09
C LYS A 104 32.81 13.43 16.12
N ILE A 105 31.62 13.13 15.60
CA ILE A 105 30.49 14.03 15.70
C ILE A 105 30.15 14.12 17.18
N ASP A 106 30.26 15.32 17.72
CA ASP A 106 29.83 15.64 19.08
C ASP A 106 28.38 15.18 19.25
N GLN A 107 28.10 14.36 20.27
CA GLN A 107 26.79 13.69 20.42
C GLN A 107 25.64 14.70 20.39
N GLU A 108 25.87 15.91 20.93
CA GLU A 108 24.91 17.01 20.91
C GLU A 108 24.65 17.56 19.51
N LYS A 109 25.70 17.74 18.70
CA LYS A 109 25.58 18.21 17.32
C LYS A 109 24.88 17.17 16.46
N SER A 110 25.19 15.88 16.65
CA SER A 110 24.51 14.76 15.99
C SER A 110 23.02 14.72 16.35
N LYS A 111 22.69 14.89 17.64
CA LYS A 111 21.32 14.93 18.13
C LYS A 111 20.53 16.10 17.54
N ASN A 112 21.13 17.29 17.49
CA ASN A 112 20.50 18.47 16.90
C ASN A 112 20.27 18.30 15.38
N LEU A 113 21.23 17.71 14.67
CA LEU A 113 21.09 17.39 13.24
C LEU A 113 20.01 16.32 13.02
N GLY A 114 19.97 15.29 13.86
CA GLY A 114 18.94 14.24 13.83
C GLY A 114 17.53 14.80 14.10
N LEU A 115 17.37 15.66 15.11
CA LEU A 115 16.11 16.33 15.42
C LEU A 115 15.66 17.24 14.27
N TYR A 116 16.58 17.98 13.64
CA TYR A 116 16.30 18.79 12.46
C TYR A 116 15.84 17.95 11.26
N LEU A 117 16.47 16.79 11.02
CA LEU A 117 16.11 15.90 9.91
C LEU A 117 14.78 15.16 10.15
N ILE A 118 14.46 14.81 11.40
CA ILE A 118 13.15 14.28 11.80
C ILE A 118 12.06 15.33 11.61
N ALA A 119 12.31 16.58 12.04
CA ALA A 119 11.37 17.69 11.86
C ALA A 119 11.07 17.95 10.37
N GLN A 120 12.04 17.72 9.49
CA GLN A 120 11.87 17.82 8.04
C GLN A 120 11.34 16.55 7.36
N LYS A 121 10.93 15.52 8.12
CA LYS A 121 10.47 14.20 7.62
C LYS A 121 11.45 13.53 6.64
N LYS A 122 12.76 13.74 6.83
CA LYS A 122 13.81 13.22 5.95
C LYS A 122 14.32 11.82 6.32
N ILE A 123 13.82 11.21 7.39
CA ILE A 123 14.26 9.89 7.87
C ILE A 123 13.04 9.04 8.24
N SER A 124 12.94 7.82 7.72
CA SER A 124 11.84 6.88 7.96
C SER A 124 12.19 5.68 8.86
N LYS A 125 13.47 5.43 9.18
CA LYS A 125 13.87 4.43 10.18
C LYS A 125 15.32 4.61 10.65
N VAL A 126 15.58 4.34 11.92
CA VAL A 126 16.93 4.32 12.52
C VAL A 126 17.30 2.87 12.79
N ASP A 127 18.33 2.35 12.13
CA ASP A 127 18.94 1.04 12.46
C ASP A 127 20.26 1.23 13.22
N HIS A 128 20.58 0.26 14.08
CA HIS A 128 21.54 0.32 15.20
C HIS A 128 23.05 0.38 14.86
N GLN A 129 23.43 0.75 13.64
CA GLN A 129 24.79 1.20 13.32
C GLN A 129 24.67 2.43 12.43
N ILE A 130 25.19 3.57 12.87
CA ILE A 130 25.08 4.86 12.15
C ILE A 130 26.02 4.84 10.94
N SER A 131 25.71 4.01 9.94
CA SER A 131 26.14 4.22 8.57
C SER A 131 25.14 5.17 7.94
N TYR A 132 25.51 6.45 7.92
CA TYR A 132 24.77 7.47 7.19
C TYR A 132 24.98 7.24 5.69
N VAL A 133 23.95 6.71 5.02
CA VAL A 133 23.86 6.74 3.55
C VAL A 133 22.95 7.91 3.21
N ASN A 134 23.52 8.93 2.57
CA ASN A 134 22.72 9.99 1.98
C ASN A 134 21.69 9.38 1.03
N SER A 135 20.40 9.62 1.29
CA SER A 135 19.39 9.40 0.26
C SER A 135 19.70 10.34 -0.90
N ILE A 136 19.73 9.79 -2.11
CA ILE A 136 19.88 10.56 -3.35
C ILE A 136 18.81 11.67 -3.37
N ILE A 137 19.22 12.90 -3.70
CA ILE A 137 18.33 14.07 -3.78
C ILE A 137 17.30 13.83 -4.90
N LEU A 138 16.07 14.32 -4.77
CA LEU A 138 15.03 14.13 -5.81
C LEU A 138 15.50 14.59 -7.20
N ASP A 139 16.25 15.69 -7.28
CA ASP A 139 16.82 16.18 -8.53
C ASP A 139 17.84 15.21 -9.13
N ASP A 140 18.65 14.56 -8.29
CA ASP A 140 19.58 13.52 -8.73
C ASP A 140 18.85 12.24 -9.18
N TRP A 141 17.70 11.93 -8.58
CA TRP A 141 16.82 10.86 -9.08
C TRP A 141 16.26 11.19 -10.45
N PHE A 142 15.80 12.41 -10.69
CA PHE A 142 15.33 12.83 -12.01
C PHE A 142 16.47 12.81 -13.04
N ASN A 143 17.65 13.33 -12.70
CA ASN A 143 18.83 13.28 -13.56
C ASN A 143 19.26 11.84 -13.89
N LEU A 144 19.20 10.94 -12.92
CA LEU A 144 19.52 9.53 -13.11
C LEU A 144 18.46 8.85 -13.99
N LEU A 145 17.18 9.16 -13.80
CA LEU A 145 16.07 8.65 -14.61
C LEU A 145 16.19 9.14 -16.06
N ASP A 146 16.51 10.41 -16.26
CA ASP A 146 16.78 10.99 -17.59
C ASP A 146 18.00 10.35 -18.25
N SER A 147 19.09 10.16 -17.50
CA SER A 147 20.29 9.48 -17.99
C SER A 147 20.03 8.01 -18.36
N LEU A 148 19.20 7.32 -17.59
CA LEU A 148 18.76 5.96 -17.89
C LEU A 148 17.87 5.92 -19.13
N ASN A 149 16.95 6.88 -19.28
CA ASN A 149 16.10 7.01 -20.47
C ASN A 149 16.91 7.34 -21.74
N GLN A 150 18.04 8.03 -21.63
CA GLN A 150 18.95 8.29 -22.76
C GLN A 150 19.87 7.11 -23.06
N ASN A 151 20.02 6.16 -22.14
CA ASN A 151 20.89 5.00 -22.32
C ASN A 151 20.20 3.91 -23.15
N SER A 152 20.70 3.70 -24.38
CA SER A 152 20.16 2.71 -25.32
C SER A 152 20.22 1.26 -24.81
N ILE A 153 21.24 0.91 -24.02
CA ILE A 153 21.37 -0.43 -23.44
C ILE A 153 20.28 -0.64 -22.39
N PHE A 154 20.05 0.35 -21.53
CA PHE A 154 18.99 0.30 -20.51
C PHE A 154 17.61 0.17 -21.16
N LEU A 155 17.30 1.00 -22.15
CA LEU A 155 16.05 0.90 -22.90
C LEU A 155 15.89 -0.47 -23.56
N SER A 156 16.94 -1.00 -24.19
CA SER A 156 16.89 -2.33 -24.82
C SER A 156 16.62 -3.45 -23.79
N LEU A 157 17.16 -3.33 -22.57
CA LEU A 157 16.90 -4.26 -21.49
C LEU A 157 15.47 -4.12 -20.95
N ILE A 158 14.95 -2.90 -20.80
CA ILE A 158 13.55 -2.66 -20.43
C ILE A 158 12.62 -3.28 -21.47
N HIS A 159 12.89 -3.11 -22.76
CA HIS A 159 12.09 -3.73 -23.82
C HIS A 159 12.11 -5.25 -23.70
N LYS A 160 13.29 -5.87 -23.54
CA LYS A 160 13.40 -7.33 -23.33
C LYS A 160 12.66 -7.80 -22.08
N ILE A 161 12.72 -7.03 -20.99
CA ILE A 161 12.00 -7.35 -19.75
C ILE A 161 10.49 -7.25 -20.00
N ARG A 162 10.02 -6.19 -20.68
CA ARG A 162 8.61 -6.02 -21.04
C ARG A 162 8.12 -7.17 -21.91
N ASP A 163 8.89 -7.57 -22.92
CA ASP A 163 8.56 -8.68 -23.82
C ASP A 163 8.47 -9.98 -23.03
N TYR A 164 9.44 -10.25 -22.16
CA TYR A 164 9.44 -11.41 -21.26
C TYR A 164 8.22 -11.41 -20.32
N TYR A 165 7.89 -10.28 -19.69
CA TYR A 165 6.66 -10.17 -18.88
C TYR A 165 5.39 -10.38 -19.70
N GLY A 166 5.37 -9.91 -20.95
CA GLY A 166 4.29 -10.18 -21.90
C GLY A 166 4.13 -11.67 -22.19
N GLU A 167 5.24 -12.39 -22.39
CA GLU A 167 5.23 -13.84 -22.58
C GLU A 167 4.77 -14.59 -21.32
N VAL A 168 5.23 -14.17 -20.13
CA VAL A 168 4.84 -14.77 -18.85
C VAL A 168 3.35 -14.58 -18.59
N THR A 169 2.82 -13.38 -18.81
CA THR A 169 1.38 -13.09 -18.63
C THR A 169 0.52 -13.85 -19.64
N HIS A 170 0.95 -13.97 -20.91
CA HIS A 170 0.26 -14.78 -21.91
C HIS A 170 0.25 -16.27 -21.58
N ASN A 171 1.38 -16.81 -21.11
CA ASN A 171 1.49 -18.20 -20.69
C ASN A 171 0.62 -18.47 -19.45
N ARG A 172 0.58 -17.55 -18.49
CA ARG A 172 -0.35 -17.63 -17.34
C ARG A 172 -1.81 -17.62 -17.77
N LEU A 173 -2.20 -16.69 -18.65
CA LEU A 173 -3.55 -16.62 -19.18
C LEU A 173 -3.94 -17.93 -19.89
N LYS A 174 -3.03 -18.53 -20.66
CA LYS A 174 -3.26 -19.86 -21.27
C LYS A 174 -3.47 -20.95 -20.21
N MET A 175 -2.59 -21.05 -19.21
CA MET A 175 -2.73 -22.03 -18.14
C MET A 175 -4.04 -21.85 -17.35
N GLU A 176 -4.44 -20.62 -17.05
CA GLU A 176 -5.70 -20.35 -16.36
C GLU A 176 -6.91 -20.67 -17.23
N LEU A 177 -6.87 -20.40 -18.54
CA LEU A 177 -7.93 -20.79 -19.47
C LEU A 177 -8.06 -22.31 -19.64
N GLU A 178 -6.95 -23.04 -19.62
CA GLU A 178 -6.93 -24.52 -19.67
C GLU A 178 -7.55 -25.16 -18.42
N LYS A 179 -7.52 -24.46 -17.27
CA LYS A 179 -8.17 -24.92 -16.03
C LYS A 179 -9.69 -24.73 -16.04
N ILE A 180 -10.24 -23.95 -16.96
CA ILE A 180 -11.69 -23.69 -17.03
C ILE A 180 -12.39 -24.90 -17.68
N PRO A 181 -13.39 -25.51 -17.01
CA PRO A 181 -14.21 -26.55 -17.62
C PRO A 181 -14.82 -26.13 -18.98
N GLU A 182 -14.93 -27.08 -19.91
CA GLU A 182 -15.46 -26.80 -21.26
C GLU A 182 -16.91 -26.28 -21.22
N GLU A 183 -17.66 -26.63 -20.18
CA GLU A 183 -19.07 -26.27 -19.94
C GLU A 183 -19.31 -24.76 -19.74
N PHE A 184 -18.27 -23.98 -19.41
CA PHE A 184 -18.43 -22.53 -19.20
C PHE A 184 -18.63 -21.78 -20.51
N ASP A 185 -19.63 -20.89 -20.49
CA ASP A 185 -20.00 -20.02 -21.61
C ASP A 185 -18.80 -19.20 -22.13
N ILE A 186 -18.74 -19.08 -23.45
CA ILE A 186 -17.71 -18.33 -24.19
C ILE A 186 -17.68 -16.85 -23.73
N VAL A 187 -18.83 -16.32 -23.31
CA VAL A 187 -18.97 -14.95 -22.80
C VAL A 187 -18.18 -14.75 -21.51
N ILE A 188 -18.34 -15.65 -20.53
CA ILE A 188 -17.63 -15.60 -19.23
C ILE A 188 -16.13 -15.76 -19.44
N LYS A 189 -15.72 -16.65 -20.37
CA LYS A 189 -14.30 -16.82 -20.74
C LYS A 189 -13.70 -15.55 -21.36
N ASN A 190 -14.48 -14.77 -22.10
CA ASN A 190 -14.04 -13.51 -22.68
C ASN A 190 -14.03 -12.35 -21.66
N GLU A 191 -14.98 -12.33 -20.73
CA GLU A 191 -14.99 -11.37 -19.62
C GLU A 191 -13.79 -11.61 -18.69
N PHE A 192 -13.46 -12.86 -18.38
CA PHE A 192 -12.25 -13.21 -17.64
C PHE A 192 -10.98 -12.74 -18.34
N LYS A 193 -10.86 -12.93 -19.66
CA LYS A 193 -9.70 -12.42 -20.44
C LYS A 193 -9.55 -10.91 -20.37
N ASN A 194 -10.65 -10.17 -20.27
CA ASN A 194 -10.61 -8.72 -20.14
C ASN A 194 -10.20 -8.32 -18.72
N ALA A 195 -10.76 -8.96 -17.69
CA ALA A 195 -10.37 -8.74 -16.30
C ALA A 195 -8.89 -9.09 -16.05
N PHE A 196 -8.38 -10.18 -16.64
CA PHE A 196 -6.98 -10.60 -16.52
C PHE A 196 -5.99 -9.62 -17.18
N LYS A 197 -6.44 -8.82 -18.16
CA LYS A 197 -5.59 -7.77 -18.75
C LYS A 197 -5.44 -6.57 -17.83
N GLU A 198 -6.44 -6.30 -17.00
CA GLU A 198 -6.40 -5.22 -16.01
C GLU A 198 -5.60 -5.66 -14.78
N ASP A 199 -5.83 -6.88 -14.29
CA ASP A 199 -5.13 -7.47 -13.15
C ASP A 199 -4.55 -8.87 -13.49
N PRO A 200 -3.25 -8.98 -13.85
CA PRO A 200 -2.61 -10.23 -14.31
C PRO A 200 -2.40 -11.31 -13.23
N ASP A 201 -2.73 -11.02 -11.98
CA ASP A 201 -2.62 -11.96 -10.86
C ASP A 201 -3.98 -12.59 -10.48
N LEU A 202 -5.07 -12.22 -11.16
CA LEU A 202 -6.41 -12.73 -10.90
C LEU A 202 -6.56 -14.18 -11.36
N SER A 203 -7.00 -15.08 -10.46
CA SER A 203 -7.33 -16.46 -10.82
C SER A 203 -8.78 -16.57 -11.34
N PHE A 204 -9.07 -17.59 -12.16
CA PHE A 204 -10.43 -17.79 -12.66
C PHE A 204 -11.44 -18.05 -11.53
N GLU A 205 -11.04 -18.76 -10.47
CA GLU A 205 -11.88 -19.00 -9.29
C GLU A 205 -12.21 -17.70 -8.55
N GLN A 206 -11.25 -16.79 -8.42
CA GLN A 206 -11.49 -15.49 -7.78
C GLN A 206 -12.44 -14.63 -8.61
N PHE A 207 -12.21 -14.55 -9.93
CA PHE A 207 -13.10 -13.89 -10.87
C PHE A 207 -14.52 -14.46 -10.81
N PHE A 208 -14.65 -15.78 -10.81
CA PHE A 208 -15.95 -16.45 -10.80
C PHE A 208 -16.71 -16.22 -9.49
N ASN A 209 -16.02 -16.28 -8.34
CA ASN A 209 -16.63 -15.97 -7.04
C ASN A 209 -17.13 -14.52 -6.96
N GLU A 210 -16.43 -13.56 -7.57
CA GLU A 210 -16.88 -12.17 -7.66
C GLU A 210 -18.06 -12.01 -8.62
N TYR A 211 -18.02 -12.70 -9.76
CA TYR A 211 -19.11 -12.76 -10.71
C TYR A 211 -20.39 -13.35 -10.10
N GLU A 212 -20.29 -14.44 -9.33
CA GLU A 212 -21.41 -15.04 -8.59
C GLU A 212 -21.96 -14.09 -7.52
N LYS A 213 -21.11 -13.34 -6.81
CA LYS A 213 -21.55 -12.31 -5.85
C LYS A 213 -22.33 -11.19 -6.54
N LEU A 214 -21.93 -10.80 -7.74
CA LEU A 214 -22.64 -9.79 -8.54
C LEU A 214 -24.00 -10.29 -9.03
N LEU A 215 -24.06 -11.53 -9.53
CA LEU A 215 -25.32 -12.18 -9.93
C LEU A 215 -26.29 -12.35 -8.76
N THR A 216 -25.80 -12.84 -7.62
CA THR A 216 -26.62 -13.00 -6.41
C THR A 216 -27.12 -11.66 -5.86
N ALA A 217 -26.34 -10.58 -5.95
CA ALA A 217 -26.80 -9.24 -5.60
C ALA A 217 -27.93 -8.74 -6.52
N ALA A 218 -27.84 -9.00 -7.83
CA ALA A 218 -28.88 -8.68 -8.80
C ALA A 218 -30.16 -9.48 -8.52
N ASP A 219 -30.05 -10.79 -8.25
CA ASP A 219 -31.18 -11.67 -7.92
C ASP A 219 -31.82 -11.35 -6.56
N LEU A 220 -31.04 -10.93 -5.56
CA LEU A 220 -31.58 -10.43 -4.29
C LEU A 220 -32.38 -9.14 -4.50
N SER A 221 -31.96 -8.28 -5.42
CA SER A 221 -32.69 -7.05 -5.73
C SER A 221 -34.03 -7.33 -6.43
N THR A 222 -34.09 -8.30 -7.33
CA THR A 222 -35.33 -8.70 -8.02
C THR A 222 -36.29 -9.41 -7.06
N ARG A 223 -35.77 -10.28 -6.18
CA ARG A 223 -36.57 -10.96 -5.14
C ARG A 223 -37.14 -9.97 -4.12
N ARG A 224 -36.38 -8.95 -3.71
CA ARG A 224 -36.88 -7.86 -2.84
C ARG A 224 -38.01 -7.07 -3.52
N LYS A 225 -37.87 -6.73 -4.80
CA LYS A 225 -38.93 -6.06 -5.59
C LYS A 225 -40.19 -6.92 -5.72
N LEU A 226 -40.05 -8.24 -5.90
CA LEU A 226 -41.20 -9.17 -5.94
C LEU A 226 -41.90 -9.24 -4.58
N LEU A 227 -41.16 -9.35 -3.48
CA LEU A 227 -41.74 -9.35 -2.13
C LEU A 227 -42.47 -8.04 -1.81
N GLN A 228 -41.94 -6.89 -2.23
CA GLN A 228 -42.63 -5.61 -2.10
C GLN A 228 -43.94 -5.60 -2.88
N ARG A 229 -43.94 -6.05 -4.15
CA ARG A 229 -45.16 -6.15 -4.97
C ARG A 229 -46.20 -7.09 -4.38
N VAL A 230 -45.78 -8.19 -3.76
CA VAL A 230 -46.71 -9.13 -3.09
C VAL A 230 -47.32 -8.49 -1.85
N LYS A 231 -46.52 -7.82 -1.01
CA LYS A 231 -47.02 -7.07 0.15
C LYS A 231 -48.00 -5.98 -0.25
N GLU A 232 -47.69 -5.22 -1.29
CA GLU A 232 -48.59 -4.18 -1.84
C GLU A 232 -49.92 -4.78 -2.32
N LYS A 233 -49.90 -5.95 -2.96
CA LYS A 233 -51.13 -6.65 -3.38
C LYS A 233 -51.96 -7.11 -2.17
N GLU A 234 -51.33 -7.69 -1.16
CA GLU A 234 -52.02 -8.12 0.06
C GLU A 234 -52.64 -6.94 0.81
N GLU A 235 -51.94 -5.80 0.89
CA GLU A 235 -52.47 -4.56 1.46
C GLU A 235 -53.67 -4.04 0.65
N LEU A 236 -53.59 -4.05 -0.67
CA LEU A 236 -54.70 -3.68 -1.55
C LEU A 236 -55.92 -4.60 -1.38
N GLU A 237 -55.71 -5.91 -1.20
CA GLU A 237 -56.80 -6.85 -0.95
C GLU A 237 -57.44 -6.62 0.43
N LYS A 238 -56.64 -6.39 1.48
CA LYS A 238 -57.14 -5.99 2.80
C LYS A 238 -57.95 -4.69 2.73
N LEU A 239 -57.50 -3.70 1.95
CA LEU A 239 -58.23 -2.45 1.74
C LEU A 239 -59.54 -2.67 0.98
N LYS A 240 -59.56 -3.53 -0.04
CA LYS A 240 -60.80 -3.90 -0.76
C LYS A 240 -61.81 -4.57 0.16
N LEU A 241 -61.35 -5.49 1.02
CA LEU A 241 -62.21 -6.15 2.01
C LEU A 241 -62.80 -5.14 3.00
N LYS A 242 -61.97 -4.25 3.57
CA LYS A 242 -62.42 -3.16 4.45
C LYS A 242 -63.44 -2.24 3.76
N GLN A 243 -63.22 -1.88 2.50
CA GLN A 243 -64.18 -1.07 1.72
C GLN A 243 -65.50 -1.82 1.49
N ALA A 244 -65.45 -3.12 1.22
CA ALA A 244 -66.65 -3.95 1.06
C ALA A 244 -67.45 -4.04 2.37
N GLU A 245 -66.78 -4.24 3.50
CA GLU A 245 -67.39 -4.25 4.84
C GLU A 245 -68.03 -2.90 5.18
N GLN A 246 -67.36 -1.78 4.89
CA GLN A 246 -67.93 -0.44 5.09
C GLN A 246 -69.18 -0.22 4.22
N LYS A 247 -69.13 -0.61 2.94
CA LYS A 247 -70.29 -0.52 2.03
C LYS A 247 -71.46 -1.38 2.53
N GLN A 248 -71.18 -2.58 3.04
CA GLN A 248 -72.21 -3.44 3.63
C GLN A 248 -72.77 -2.83 4.91
N GLY A 249 -71.93 -2.33 5.81
CA GLY A 249 -72.37 -1.64 7.03
C GLY A 249 -73.26 -0.44 6.75
N TYR A 250 -72.93 0.36 5.73
CA TYR A 250 -73.76 1.48 5.29
C TYR A 250 -75.11 1.01 4.73
N LYS A 251 -75.12 -0.03 3.88
CA LYS A 251 -76.36 -0.62 3.37
C LYS A 251 -77.24 -1.21 4.48
N ASP A 252 -76.63 -1.82 5.49
CA ASP A 252 -77.33 -2.38 6.64
C ASP A 252 -77.93 -1.29 7.52
N TYR A 253 -77.23 -0.17 7.72
CA TYR A 253 -77.74 0.99 8.45
C TYR A 253 -78.99 1.59 7.81
N LEU A 254 -79.01 1.70 6.48
CA LEU A 254 -80.18 2.21 5.75
C LEU A 254 -81.38 1.26 5.75
N LYS A 255 -81.17 -0.05 5.92
CA LYS A 255 -82.23 -1.07 5.86
C LYS A 255 -82.82 -1.42 7.23
N LEU A 256 -82.05 -1.28 8.31
CA LEU A 256 -82.44 -1.73 9.65
C LEU A 256 -82.85 -0.55 10.54
N SER A 257 -83.69 -0.82 11.54
CA SER A 257 -83.95 0.17 12.59
C SER A 257 -82.68 0.43 13.42
N ALA A 258 -82.49 1.67 13.91
CA ALA A 258 -81.29 2.07 14.65
C ALA A 258 -80.96 1.12 15.82
N ARG A 259 -81.98 0.65 16.53
CA ARG A 259 -81.83 -0.28 17.68
C ARG A 259 -81.34 -1.66 17.26
N GLU A 260 -81.78 -2.19 16.12
CA GLU A 260 -81.32 -3.48 15.60
C GLU A 260 -79.94 -3.42 14.97
N PHE A 261 -79.61 -2.31 14.30
CA PHE A 261 -78.28 -2.07 13.77
C PHE A 261 -77.22 -2.05 14.89
N GLU A 262 -77.48 -1.30 15.98
CA GLU A 262 -76.61 -1.31 17.16
C GLU A 262 -76.48 -2.71 17.78
N ARG A 263 -77.59 -3.46 17.90
CA ARG A 263 -77.56 -4.82 18.42
C ARG A 263 -76.67 -5.75 17.59
N ARG A 264 -76.72 -5.64 16.25
CA ARG A 264 -75.84 -6.41 15.35
C ARG A 264 -74.39 -5.96 15.43
N ARG A 265 -74.11 -4.66 15.51
CA ARG A 265 -72.75 -4.14 15.67
C ARG A 265 -72.10 -4.64 16.96
N ARG A 266 -72.85 -4.59 18.07
CA ARG A 266 -72.40 -5.13 19.38
C ARG A 266 -72.17 -6.65 19.35
N LYS A 267 -72.96 -7.41 18.57
CA LYS A 267 -72.73 -8.85 18.40
C LYS A 267 -71.49 -9.15 17.54
N LYS A 268 -71.20 -8.35 16.51
CA LYS A 268 -70.00 -8.52 15.66
C LYS A 268 -68.71 -8.10 16.38
N SER A 269 -68.77 -7.09 17.24
CA SER A 269 -67.60 -6.64 18.02
C SER A 269 -67.31 -7.48 19.26
N ARG A 270 -68.16 -8.46 19.57
CA ARG A 270 -67.89 -9.43 20.64
C ARG A 270 -66.96 -10.50 20.08
N GLU A 271 -65.73 -10.53 20.56
CA GLU A 271 -64.81 -11.65 20.33
C GLU A 271 -65.45 -12.93 20.89
N LYS A 272 -65.46 -13.99 20.08
CA LYS A 272 -65.90 -15.30 20.57
C LYS A 272 -64.79 -15.89 21.42
N LEU A 273 -65.15 -16.55 22.52
CA LEU A 273 -64.18 -17.26 23.37
C LEU A 273 -63.35 -18.31 22.60
N SER A 274 -63.84 -18.78 21.45
CA SER A 274 -63.13 -19.70 20.55
C SER A 274 -62.07 -19.05 19.65
N GLU A 275 -62.04 -17.72 19.55
CA GLU A 275 -61.10 -16.95 18.71
C GLU A 275 -59.95 -16.35 19.55
N ILE A 276 -59.96 -16.55 20.87
CA ILE A 276 -58.84 -16.26 21.76
C ILE A 276 -57.89 -17.46 21.70
N ASP A 277 -57.12 -17.55 20.63
CA ASP A 277 -55.89 -18.34 20.66
C ASP A 277 -54.98 -17.69 21.69
N ILE A 278 -54.60 -18.41 22.74
CA ILE A 278 -53.56 -17.96 23.67
C ILE A 278 -52.25 -18.02 22.89
N PRO A 279 -51.63 -16.89 22.49
CA PRO A 279 -50.34 -16.94 21.83
C PRO A 279 -49.31 -17.35 22.89
N LEU A 280 -48.65 -18.49 22.69
CA LEU A 280 -47.59 -19.00 23.57
C LEU A 280 -46.37 -18.06 23.68
N ASN A 281 -46.34 -16.93 22.98
CA ASN A 281 -45.35 -15.88 23.11
C ASN A 281 -45.96 -14.53 22.71
N THR A 282 -46.39 -13.73 23.69
CA THR A 282 -46.35 -12.25 23.62
C THR A 282 -46.71 -11.71 24.99
N SER A 283 -45.70 -11.20 25.68
CA SER A 283 -45.82 -10.28 26.79
C SER A 283 -46.61 -9.05 26.34
N LYS A 284 -47.94 -9.09 26.46
CA LYS A 284 -48.72 -7.86 26.58
C LYS A 284 -48.37 -7.31 27.95
N GLU A 285 -47.71 -6.16 27.98
CA GLU A 285 -47.62 -5.35 29.19
C GLU A 285 -49.06 -5.11 29.66
N LEU A 286 -49.42 -5.82 30.72
CA LEU A 286 -50.58 -5.46 31.51
C LEU A 286 -50.30 -4.05 32.04
N GLU A 287 -51.20 -3.12 31.80
CA GLU A 287 -51.19 -1.84 32.52
C GLU A 287 -51.48 -2.16 34.00
N ILE A 288 -50.40 -2.40 34.74
CA ILE A 288 -50.40 -2.69 36.17
C ILE A 288 -50.53 -1.34 36.90
N SER A 289 -51.51 -1.19 37.78
CA SER A 289 -51.60 0.03 38.60
C SER A 289 -50.41 0.14 39.57
N GLU A 290 -50.03 1.37 39.93
CA GLU A 290 -48.83 1.65 40.76
C GLU A 290 -48.75 0.80 42.04
N GLU A 291 -49.89 0.53 42.69
CA GLU A 291 -49.96 -0.33 43.89
C GLU A 291 -49.57 -1.79 43.64
N VAL A 292 -49.85 -2.29 42.44
CA VAL A 292 -49.54 -3.67 42.06
C VAL A 292 -48.09 -3.77 41.58
N SER A 293 -47.53 -2.73 40.93
CA SER A 293 -46.11 -2.68 40.62
C SER A 293 -45.25 -2.59 41.87
N GLU A 294 -45.61 -1.76 42.86
CA GLU A 294 -44.88 -1.66 44.13
C GLU A 294 -44.86 -2.99 44.89
N LYS A 295 -45.99 -3.71 44.93
CA LYS A 295 -46.05 -5.04 45.56
C LYS A 295 -45.21 -6.07 44.81
N ILE A 296 -45.21 -6.01 43.48
CA ILE A 296 -44.39 -6.91 42.66
C ILE A 296 -42.90 -6.59 42.84
N GLU A 297 -42.50 -5.33 42.94
CA GLU A 297 -41.11 -4.92 43.20
C GLU A 297 -40.64 -5.29 44.60
N LEU A 298 -41.49 -5.10 45.62
CA LEU A 298 -41.22 -5.58 46.97
C LEU A 298 -41.06 -7.11 47.00
N PHE A 299 -41.88 -7.83 46.26
CA PHE A 299 -41.79 -9.29 46.19
C PHE A 299 -40.53 -9.74 45.44
N LYS A 300 -40.19 -9.09 44.32
CA LYS A 300 -38.98 -9.36 43.55
C LYS A 300 -37.71 -9.07 44.35
N SER A 301 -37.66 -7.95 45.07
CA SER A 301 -36.49 -7.60 45.91
C SER A 301 -36.31 -8.56 47.10
N GLN A 302 -37.40 -9.07 47.68
CA GLN A 302 -37.33 -10.09 48.72
C GLN A 302 -36.87 -11.46 48.16
N LEU A 303 -37.28 -11.80 46.94
CA LEU A 303 -36.83 -13.01 46.25
C LEU A 303 -35.37 -12.92 45.82
N GLU A 304 -34.94 -11.79 45.23
CA GLU A 304 -33.56 -11.57 44.81
C GLU A 304 -32.60 -11.56 46.00
N LYS A 305 -32.97 -10.94 47.13
CA LYS A 305 -32.13 -11.00 48.34
C LYS A 305 -31.95 -12.43 48.83
N LYS A 306 -33.04 -13.21 48.93
CA LYS A 306 -32.95 -14.62 49.33
C LYS A 306 -32.18 -15.47 48.33
N PHE A 307 -32.31 -15.19 47.04
CA PHE A 307 -31.61 -15.94 46.00
C PHE A 307 -30.11 -15.59 45.95
N GLN A 308 -29.75 -14.32 46.16
CA GLN A 308 -28.36 -13.89 46.25
C GLN A 308 -27.68 -14.46 47.50
N ASP A 309 -28.33 -14.38 48.66
CA ASP A 309 -27.78 -14.88 49.93
C ASP A 309 -27.58 -16.40 49.94
N ASP A 310 -28.50 -17.17 49.34
CA ASP A 310 -28.46 -18.64 49.39
C ASP A 310 -27.73 -19.29 48.19
N TYR A 311 -27.65 -18.62 47.02
CA TYR A 311 -27.25 -19.28 45.76
C TYR A 311 -26.29 -18.48 44.86
N LEU A 312 -26.02 -17.19 45.12
CA LEU A 312 -24.94 -16.44 44.45
C LEU A 312 -23.86 -16.05 45.48
N ILE A 313 -23.03 -17.02 45.87
CA ILE A 313 -21.64 -16.68 46.15
C ILE A 313 -21.01 -16.46 44.78
N GLU A 314 -20.96 -15.21 44.33
CA GLU A 314 -20.18 -14.82 43.15
C GLU A 314 -18.70 -15.07 43.46
N VAL A 315 -18.20 -16.25 43.09
CA VAL A 315 -16.78 -16.42 42.85
C VAL A 315 -16.53 -15.74 41.51
N GLU A 316 -16.21 -14.44 41.56
CA GLU A 316 -15.64 -13.75 40.41
C GLU A 316 -14.45 -14.58 39.91
N GLU A 317 -14.45 -14.94 38.62
CA GLU A 317 -13.27 -15.50 37.93
C GLU A 317 -12.18 -14.42 37.90
N GLN A 318 -11.51 -14.21 39.03
CA GLN A 318 -10.31 -13.41 39.09
C GLN A 318 -9.19 -14.23 38.47
N ASP A 319 -8.55 -13.65 37.45
CA ASP A 319 -7.40 -14.23 36.78
C ASP A 319 -6.37 -14.62 37.85
N PRO A 320 -5.93 -15.90 37.96
CA PRO A 320 -5.13 -16.37 39.09
C PRO A 320 -3.81 -15.60 39.25
N LEU A 321 -3.33 -14.95 38.19
CA LEU A 321 -2.20 -14.03 38.23
C LEU A 321 -2.49 -12.73 39.00
N ASP A 322 -3.71 -12.20 38.91
CA ASP A 322 -4.11 -11.00 39.62
C ASP A 322 -4.35 -11.29 41.11
N LEU A 323 -4.94 -12.44 41.46
CA LEU A 323 -4.97 -12.95 42.84
C LEU A 323 -3.56 -13.08 43.45
N ILE A 324 -2.58 -13.55 42.67
CA ILE A 324 -1.18 -13.63 43.11
C ILE A 324 -0.56 -12.24 43.28
N ARG A 325 -0.86 -11.30 42.38
CA ARG A 325 -0.38 -9.90 42.48
C ARG A 325 -0.97 -9.19 43.68
N GLU A 326 -2.26 -9.34 43.94
CA GLU A 326 -2.92 -8.79 45.13
C GLU A 326 -2.37 -9.40 46.41
N ARG A 327 -2.18 -10.72 46.46
CA ARG A 327 -1.50 -11.37 47.59
C ARG A 327 -0.09 -10.85 47.81
N LYS A 328 0.68 -10.60 46.74
CA LYS A 328 2.03 -10.02 46.86
C LYS A 328 1.98 -8.59 47.39
N LYS A 329 1.05 -7.76 46.89
CA LYS A 329 0.84 -6.38 47.40
C LYS A 329 0.46 -6.39 48.87
N LEU A 330 -0.51 -7.22 49.29
CA LEU A 330 -0.92 -7.35 50.68
C LEU A 330 0.24 -7.81 51.56
N LYS A 331 1.03 -8.81 51.13
CA LYS A 331 2.23 -9.23 51.87
C LYS A 331 3.29 -8.14 51.94
N GLU A 332 3.49 -7.34 50.90
CA GLU A 332 4.40 -6.20 50.94
C GLU A 332 3.90 -5.10 51.88
N GLU A 333 2.59 -4.85 51.96
CA GLU A 333 1.99 -3.91 52.89
C GLU A 333 2.08 -4.41 54.34
N GLU A 334 1.78 -5.68 54.59
CA GLU A 334 2.00 -6.34 55.88
C GLU A 334 3.47 -6.26 56.28
N PHE A 335 4.39 -6.58 55.36
CA PHE A 335 5.83 -6.46 55.62
C PHE A 335 6.24 -5.01 55.90
N LYS A 336 5.70 -4.02 55.18
CA LYS A 336 5.95 -2.60 55.46
C LYS A 336 5.38 -2.17 56.80
N LYS A 337 4.20 -2.67 57.21
CA LYS A 337 3.62 -2.43 58.53
C LYS A 337 4.46 -3.06 59.63
N PHE A 338 4.88 -4.31 59.46
CA PHE A 338 5.79 -4.99 60.38
C PHE A 338 7.13 -4.28 60.48
N LYS A 339 7.73 -3.90 59.35
CA LYS A 339 8.98 -3.13 59.35
C LYS A 339 8.82 -1.79 60.06
N LYS A 340 7.73 -1.06 59.81
CA LYS A 340 7.42 0.18 60.55
C LYS A 340 7.22 -0.05 62.04
N HIS A 341 6.65 -1.17 62.46
CA HIS A 341 6.52 -1.52 63.87
C HIS A 341 7.90 -1.70 64.52
N PHE A 342 8.78 -2.46 63.88
CA PHE A 342 10.16 -2.65 64.37
C PHE A 342 11.00 -1.36 64.31
N ASP A 343 10.89 -0.58 63.24
CA ASP A 343 11.56 0.73 63.12
C ASP A 343 11.03 1.72 64.18
N GLN A 344 9.77 1.58 64.64
CA GLN A 344 9.19 2.38 65.74
C GLN A 344 9.60 1.87 67.12
N GLU A 345 9.80 0.57 67.29
CA GLU A 345 10.36 -0.01 68.52
C GLU A 345 11.83 0.40 68.72
N GLU A 346 12.65 0.41 67.66
CA GLU A 346 14.05 0.89 67.73
C GLU A 346 14.18 2.41 68.01
N ILE A 347 13.15 3.21 67.69
CA ILE A 347 13.11 4.65 68.01
C ILE A 347 12.66 4.89 69.47
N ASN A 348 11.92 3.96 70.08
CA ASN A 348 11.48 4.07 71.47
C ASN A 348 12.47 3.46 72.49
N ASP A 349 13.44 2.66 72.01
CA ASP A 349 14.52 2.07 72.82
C ASP A 349 15.86 2.85 72.74
N ASN A 350 15.87 4.05 72.14
CA ASN A 350 16.93 5.07 72.27
C ASN A 350 16.39 6.28 73.03
#